data_AF-A0A6I6SA06-F1
#
_entry.id   AF-A0A6I6SA06-F1
#
_cell.length_a   1.000
_cell.length_b   1.000
_cell.length_c   1.000
_cell.angle_alpha   90.00
_cell.angle_beta   90.00
_cell.angle_gamma   90.00
#
_symmetry.space_group_name_H-M   'P 1'
#
loop_
_entity.id
_entity.type
_entity.pdbx_description
1 polymer ?
#
loop_
_entity_poly.entity_id
_entity_poly.type
_entity_poly.pdbx_seq_one_letter_code
_entity_poly.pdbx_strand_id
1 'polypeptide(L)'
;MDLSERLARWRTFAEDCLDGYPWEVEEFLVDVNSRSTLQELMPASREDRPGDYHLIAAELDAVDASLRSIFDIEAFPKMSPSEWWLRYVPSYAARDFCREFKSAYGISIAARSKFDLDVDAMTQLSASGVAPADICLKVAEEQWYVAKKPALLFLACRRSLSMDRSARRALWSWATGKGSESGLRAALGK
;
A
#
# COMPACT_ATOMS: atom_id res chain seq x y z
N MET A 1 -7.44 9.28 17.35
CA MET A 1 -6.23 8.57 16.92
C MET A 1 -5.07 9.11 17.71
N ASP A 2 -4.46 8.28 18.56
CA ASP A 2 -3.30 8.69 19.35
C ASP A 2 -2.01 8.72 18.51
N LEU A 3 -0.89 9.11 19.13
CA LEU A 3 0.39 9.26 18.44
C LEU A 3 0.93 7.92 17.90
N SER A 4 0.71 6.82 18.63
CA SER A 4 1.15 5.48 18.27
C SER A 4 0.39 4.93 17.07
N GLU A 5 -0.93 5.13 17.03
CA GLU A 5 -1.77 4.74 15.89
C GLU A 5 -1.38 5.49 14.61
N ARG A 6 -1.01 6.78 14.74
CA ARG A 6 -0.53 7.58 13.60
C ARG A 6 0.83 7.13 13.11
N LEU A 7 1.75 6.81 14.02
CA LEU A 7 3.04 6.27 13.68
C LEU A 7 2.90 4.91 12.97
N ALA A 8 2.01 4.05 13.45
CA ALA A 8 1.71 2.77 12.81
C ALA A 8 1.15 2.96 11.38
N ARG A 9 0.31 3.97 11.17
CA ARG A 9 -0.16 4.34 9.82
C ARG A 9 1.00 4.81 8.93
N TRP A 10 1.86 5.68 9.44
CA TRP A 10 3.02 6.16 8.69
C TRP A 10 4.00 5.05 8.33
N ARG A 11 4.22 4.11 9.25
CA ARG A 11 5.01 2.89 9.00
C ARG A 11 4.40 2.05 7.88
N THR A 12 3.08 1.84 7.93
CA THR A 12 2.36 1.10 6.88
C THR A 12 2.49 1.77 5.51
N PHE A 13 2.40 3.11 5.46
CA PHE A 13 2.62 3.88 4.24
C PHE A 13 4.05 3.72 3.71
N ALA A 14 5.05 3.78 4.60
CA ALA A 14 6.44 3.58 4.22
C ALA A 14 6.69 2.18 3.65
N GLU A 15 6.15 1.13 4.29
CA GLU A 15 6.21 -0.24 3.78
C GLU A 15 5.59 -0.36 2.38
N ASP A 16 4.40 0.23 2.17
CA ASP A 16 3.73 0.22 0.88
C ASP A 16 4.55 0.97 -0.20
N CYS A 17 5.18 2.10 0.16
CA CYS A 17 6.07 2.82 -0.76
C CYS A 17 7.34 2.03 -1.11
N LEU A 18 7.98 1.39 -0.12
CA LEU A 18 9.19 0.60 -0.32
C LEU A 18 8.95 -0.60 -1.25
N ASP A 19 7.77 -1.22 -1.16
CA ASP A 19 7.34 -2.33 -2.02
C ASP A 19 6.74 -1.85 -3.37
N GLY A 20 6.68 -0.53 -3.60
CA GLY A 20 6.07 0.14 -4.75
C GLY A 20 4.58 0.39 -4.51
N TYR A 21 4.24 1.64 -4.20
CA TYR A 21 2.92 2.02 -3.68
C TYR A 21 1.78 1.50 -4.57
N PRO A 22 0.88 0.62 -4.04
CA PRO A 22 -0.06 -0.14 -4.87
C PRO A 22 -1.43 0.55 -5.06
N TRP A 23 -1.68 1.60 -4.27
CA TRP A 23 -2.97 2.27 -4.19
C TRP A 23 -3.08 3.45 -5.16
N GLU A 24 -4.25 4.09 -5.16
CA GLU A 24 -4.57 5.22 -6.04
C GLU A 24 -3.95 6.53 -5.53
N VAL A 25 -3.86 7.53 -6.41
CA VAL A 25 -3.23 8.82 -6.07
C VAL A 25 -3.94 9.52 -4.93
N GLU A 26 -5.27 9.41 -4.85
CA GLU A 26 -6.05 9.98 -3.75
C GLU A 26 -5.66 9.39 -2.39
N GLU A 27 -5.49 8.06 -2.30
CA GLU A 27 -5.05 7.39 -1.07
C GLU A 27 -3.63 7.81 -0.68
N PHE A 28 -2.73 7.95 -1.66
CA PHE A 28 -1.38 8.45 -1.43
C PHE A 28 -1.37 9.84 -0.80
N LEU A 29 -2.20 10.77 -1.30
CA LEU A 29 -2.28 12.12 -0.74
C LEU A 29 -2.82 12.13 0.69
N VAL A 30 -3.76 11.24 1.01
CA VAL A 30 -4.27 11.10 2.38
C VAL A 30 -3.19 10.52 3.30
N ASP A 31 -2.47 9.49 2.85
CA ASP A 31 -1.45 8.84 3.65
C ASP A 31 -0.22 9.74 3.85
N VAL A 32 0.24 10.44 2.81
CA VAL A 32 1.38 11.36 2.92
C VAL A 32 1.08 12.51 3.88
N ASN A 33 -0.16 12.98 3.93
CA ASN A 33 -0.58 14.03 4.85
C ASN A 33 -0.62 13.56 6.32
N SER A 34 -0.66 12.24 6.58
CA SER A 34 -0.60 11.71 7.95
C SER A 34 0.70 12.10 8.67
N ARG A 35 1.80 12.31 7.92
CA ARG A 35 3.08 12.76 8.45
C ARG A 35 3.06 14.21 8.94
N SER A 36 2.28 15.07 8.29
CA SER A 36 2.06 16.45 8.74
C SER A 36 1.36 16.44 10.11
N THR A 37 0.34 15.61 10.27
CA THR A 37 -0.34 15.48 11.58
C THR A 37 0.58 14.89 12.65
N LEU A 38 1.46 13.95 12.29
CA LEU A 38 2.51 13.47 13.22
C LEU A 38 3.44 14.62 13.65
N GLN A 39 3.82 15.50 12.73
CA GLN A 39 4.65 16.65 13.05
C GLN A 39 3.95 17.60 14.04
N GLU A 40 2.68 17.91 13.81
CA GLU A 40 1.88 18.79 14.68
C GLU A 40 1.73 18.22 16.10
N LEU A 41 1.54 16.91 16.21
CA LEU A 41 1.39 16.21 17.49
C LEU A 41 2.72 15.94 18.20
N MET A 42 3.85 16.19 17.53
CA MET A 42 5.20 16.12 18.08
C MET A 42 5.74 17.54 18.35
N PRO A 43 5.34 18.23 19.45
CA PRO A 43 5.84 19.58 19.71
C PRO A 43 7.37 19.66 19.76
N ALA A 44 7.91 20.83 19.40
CA ALA A 44 9.34 21.03 19.21
C ALA A 44 10.20 20.84 20.49
N SER A 45 9.63 21.02 21.69
CA SER A 45 10.37 20.86 22.95
C SER A 45 10.34 19.43 23.46
N ARG A 46 11.54 18.88 23.69
CA ARG A 46 11.82 17.52 24.19
C ARG A 46 12.00 17.47 25.71
N GLU A 47 12.02 18.61 26.40
CA GLU A 47 12.65 18.74 27.72
C GLU A 47 11.83 18.19 28.91
N ASP A 48 10.53 17.94 28.76
CA ASP A 48 9.67 17.48 29.88
C ASP A 48 8.81 16.23 29.54
N ARG A 49 9.27 15.33 28.66
CA ARG A 49 8.42 14.25 28.15
C ARG A 49 8.71 12.85 28.72
N PRO A 50 7.66 12.01 28.88
CA PRO A 50 7.82 10.60 29.23
C PRO A 50 8.72 9.86 28.25
N GLY A 51 9.42 8.82 28.71
CA GLY A 51 10.35 8.02 27.91
C GLY A 51 9.76 7.48 26.59
N ASP A 52 8.47 7.19 26.56
CA ASP A 52 7.75 6.72 25.36
C ASP A 52 7.82 7.71 24.19
N TYR A 53 7.95 9.01 24.46
CA TYR A 53 8.06 10.03 23.41
C TYR A 53 9.38 9.92 22.63
N HIS A 54 10.49 9.61 23.32
CA HIS A 54 11.78 9.45 22.67
C HIS A 54 11.81 8.21 21.78
N LEU A 55 11.13 7.14 22.18
CA LEU A 55 10.99 5.92 21.37
C LEU A 55 10.20 6.21 20.09
N ILE A 56 9.07 6.94 20.21
CA ILE A 56 8.27 7.34 19.05
C ILE A 56 9.06 8.26 18.10
N ALA A 57 9.80 9.23 18.64
CA ALA A 57 10.63 10.12 17.83
C ALA A 57 11.71 9.34 17.05
N ALA A 58 12.42 8.43 17.73
CA ALA A 58 13.45 7.62 17.11
C ALA A 58 12.89 6.70 16.02
N GLU A 59 11.71 6.14 16.26
CA GLU A 59 11.04 5.31 15.26
C GLU A 59 10.57 6.12 14.05
N LEU A 60 9.99 7.30 14.28
CA LEU A 60 9.59 8.22 13.20
C LEU A 60 10.80 8.61 12.34
N ASP A 61 11.93 8.93 12.96
CA ASP A 61 13.18 9.26 12.25
C ASP A 61 13.67 8.07 11.41
N ALA A 62 13.55 6.84 11.91
CA ALA A 62 13.91 5.64 11.17
C ALA A 62 13.00 5.39 9.96
N VAL A 63 11.68 5.57 10.12
CA VAL A 63 10.71 5.46 9.02
C VAL A 63 10.97 6.55 7.98
N ASP A 64 11.14 7.81 8.40
CA ASP A 64 11.46 8.93 7.52
C ASP A 64 12.75 8.69 6.73
N ALA A 65 13.80 8.14 7.37
CA ALA A 65 15.05 7.82 6.69
C ALA A 65 14.87 6.78 5.57
N SER A 66 14.04 5.75 5.80
CA SER A 66 13.75 4.74 4.77
C SER A 66 13.01 5.34 3.57
N LEU A 67 12.02 6.20 3.81
CA LEU A 67 11.27 6.88 2.77
C LEU A 67 12.13 7.87 1.96
N ARG A 68 12.98 8.65 2.64
CA ARG A 68 13.89 9.59 1.97
C ARG A 68 14.83 8.95 0.97
N SER A 69 15.14 7.65 1.14
CA SER A 69 15.97 6.92 0.18
C SER A 69 15.30 6.70 -1.17
N ILE A 70 13.97 6.78 -1.24
CA ILE A 70 13.17 6.57 -2.46
C ILE A 70 12.35 7.80 -2.88
N PHE A 71 12.15 8.77 -2.00
CA PHE A 71 11.50 10.07 -2.28
C PHE A 71 12.50 11.05 -2.89
N ASP A 72 12.87 10.80 -4.15
CA ASP A 72 13.91 11.54 -4.89
C ASP A 72 13.37 12.40 -6.04
N ILE A 73 12.09 12.29 -6.37
CA ILE A 73 11.44 13.11 -7.40
C ILE A 73 10.79 14.32 -6.75
N GLU A 74 11.32 15.51 -7.03
CA GLU A 74 10.72 16.77 -6.58
C GLU A 74 9.46 17.07 -7.40
N ALA A 75 8.29 16.83 -6.80
CA ALA A 75 6.99 17.01 -7.45
C ALA A 75 6.35 18.37 -7.17
N PHE A 76 6.54 18.88 -5.95
CA PHE A 76 5.83 20.05 -5.46
C PHE A 76 6.81 21.09 -4.90
N PRO A 77 7.59 21.79 -5.75
CA PRO A 77 8.67 22.67 -5.32
C PRO A 77 8.22 23.88 -4.48
N LYS A 78 6.92 24.18 -4.47
CA LYS A 78 6.31 25.23 -3.63
C LYS A 78 6.15 24.80 -2.17
N MET A 79 6.22 23.51 -1.85
CA MET A 79 6.18 23.01 -0.47
C MET A 79 7.50 23.30 0.24
N SER A 80 7.44 23.51 1.56
CA SER A 80 8.64 23.82 2.34
C SER A 80 9.66 22.66 2.27
N PRO A 81 10.98 22.94 2.18
CA PRO A 81 11.99 21.91 2.32
C PRO A 81 11.91 21.14 3.66
N SER A 82 11.37 21.77 4.72
CA SER A 82 11.13 21.10 6.01
C SER A 82 10.01 20.05 5.95
N GLU A 83 9.14 20.15 4.95
CA GLU A 83 7.99 19.26 4.69
C GLU A 83 8.30 18.36 3.49
N TRP A 84 9.50 17.75 3.50
CA TRP A 84 10.01 16.96 2.38
C TRP A 84 9.02 15.87 1.90
N TRP A 85 8.21 15.30 2.81
CA TRP A 85 7.20 14.29 2.45
C TRP A 85 6.09 14.85 1.55
N LEU A 86 5.78 16.14 1.62
CA LEU A 86 4.83 16.81 0.73
C LEU A 86 5.49 17.32 -0.56
N ARG A 87 6.82 17.47 -0.56
CA ARG A 87 7.58 18.06 -1.67
C ARG A 87 8.03 17.02 -2.67
N TYR A 88 8.43 15.85 -2.18
CA TYR A 88 8.98 14.75 -2.97
C TYR A 88 7.98 13.60 -3.06
N VAL A 89 8.10 12.80 -4.12
CA VAL A 89 7.32 11.58 -4.35
C VAL A 89 8.27 10.40 -4.62
N PRO A 90 7.81 9.15 -4.43
CA PRO A 90 8.68 8.00 -4.65
C PRO A 90 9.12 7.90 -6.12
N SER A 91 10.36 7.46 -6.36
CA SER A 91 10.90 7.16 -7.70
C SER A 91 10.14 6.06 -8.42
N TYR A 92 9.43 5.21 -7.67
CA TYR A 92 8.71 4.07 -8.21
C TYR A 92 7.42 3.76 -7.46
N ALA A 93 6.46 3.19 -8.18
CA ALA A 93 5.17 2.76 -7.63
C ALA A 93 4.51 1.73 -8.55
N ALA A 94 3.27 1.33 -8.23
CA ALA A 94 2.49 0.47 -9.12
C ALA A 94 2.12 1.17 -10.43
N ARG A 95 1.93 0.39 -11.51
CA ARG A 95 1.63 0.88 -12.87
C ARG A 95 0.47 1.86 -12.93
N ASP A 96 -0.60 1.57 -12.18
CA ASP A 96 -1.81 2.39 -12.19
C ASP A 96 -1.58 3.74 -11.51
N PHE A 97 -0.93 3.73 -10.34
CA PHE A 97 -0.49 4.95 -9.68
C PHE A 97 0.40 5.81 -10.59
N CYS A 98 1.40 5.21 -11.24
CA CYS A 98 2.31 5.94 -12.12
C CYS A 98 1.57 6.64 -13.27
N ARG A 99 0.59 5.95 -13.87
CA ARG A 99 -0.22 6.49 -14.96
C ARG A 99 -1.12 7.62 -14.49
N GLU A 100 -1.81 7.42 -13.36
CA GLU A 100 -2.69 8.41 -12.76
C GLU A 100 -1.90 9.65 -12.33
N PHE A 101 -0.77 9.46 -11.65
CA PHE A 101 0.09 10.55 -11.16
C PHE A 101 0.64 11.39 -12.32
N LYS A 102 1.09 10.73 -13.41
CA LYS A 102 1.52 11.42 -14.63
C LYS A 102 0.37 12.20 -15.28
N SER A 103 -0.83 11.62 -15.31
CA SER A 103 -2.01 12.29 -15.85
C SER A 103 -2.41 13.52 -15.03
N ALA A 104 -2.33 13.44 -13.70
CA ALA A 104 -2.75 14.50 -12.79
C ALA A 104 -1.72 15.62 -12.67
N TYR A 105 -0.42 15.28 -12.62
CA TYR A 105 0.65 16.22 -12.26
C TYR A 105 1.74 16.39 -13.33
N GLY A 106 1.69 15.63 -14.42
CA GLY A 106 2.71 15.66 -15.48
C GLY A 106 4.05 15.04 -15.08
N ILE A 107 4.13 14.39 -13.92
CA ILE A 107 5.36 13.81 -13.36
C ILE A 107 5.42 12.32 -13.66
N SER A 108 6.58 11.86 -14.16
CA SER A 108 6.78 10.45 -14.48
C SER A 108 7.46 9.73 -13.31
N ILE A 109 6.85 8.61 -12.89
CA ILE A 109 7.35 7.71 -11.85
C ILE A 109 7.60 6.35 -12.51
N ALA A 110 8.64 5.63 -12.07
CA ALA A 110 8.95 4.31 -12.64
C ALA A 110 7.94 3.26 -12.17
N ALA A 111 7.36 2.52 -13.12
CA ALA A 111 6.47 1.40 -12.79
C ALA A 111 7.28 0.21 -12.26
N ARG A 112 7.31 0.06 -10.94
CA ARG A 112 7.96 -1.05 -10.23
C ARG A 112 7.24 -1.26 -8.89
N SER A 113 6.54 -2.37 -8.76
CA SER A 113 5.92 -2.77 -7.50
C SER A 113 5.86 -4.28 -7.36
N LYS A 114 5.88 -4.79 -6.13
CA LYS A 114 5.60 -6.21 -5.86
C LYS A 114 4.14 -6.56 -6.19
N PHE A 115 3.23 -5.61 -6.02
CA PHE A 115 1.84 -5.74 -6.41
C PHE A 115 1.68 -6.10 -7.90
N ASP A 116 2.37 -5.36 -8.78
CA ASP A 116 2.30 -5.59 -10.22
C ASP A 116 2.86 -6.96 -10.61
N LEU A 117 3.94 -7.41 -9.96
CA LEU A 117 4.53 -8.73 -10.18
C LEU A 117 3.55 -9.85 -9.84
N ASP A 118 2.88 -9.75 -8.68
CA ASP A 118 1.86 -10.71 -8.26
C ASP A 118 0.66 -10.70 -9.22
N VAL A 119 0.18 -9.52 -9.63
CA VAL A 119 -0.94 -9.42 -10.58
C VAL A 119 -0.59 -10.03 -11.93
N ASP A 120 0.62 -9.81 -12.44
CA ASP A 120 1.07 -10.43 -13.70
C ASP A 120 1.15 -11.96 -13.57
N ALA A 121 1.69 -12.46 -12.46
CA ALA A 121 1.77 -13.90 -12.19
C ALA A 121 0.37 -14.54 -12.05
N MET A 122 -0.56 -13.89 -11.36
CA MET A 122 -1.96 -14.33 -11.28
C MET A 122 -2.63 -14.36 -12.65
N THR A 123 -2.38 -13.33 -13.47
CA THR A 123 -2.93 -13.23 -14.83
C THR A 123 -2.40 -14.37 -15.71
N GLN A 124 -1.12 -14.71 -15.60
CA GLN A 124 -0.52 -15.84 -16.32
C GLN A 124 -1.11 -17.18 -15.88
N LEU A 125 -1.33 -17.40 -14.58
CA LEU A 125 -2.00 -18.61 -14.08
C LEU A 125 -3.42 -18.72 -14.61
N SER A 126 -4.18 -17.62 -14.62
CA SER A 126 -5.53 -17.59 -15.16
C SER A 126 -5.55 -17.88 -16.67
N ALA A 127 -4.63 -17.28 -17.43
CA ALA A 127 -4.48 -17.56 -18.87
C ALA A 127 -4.07 -19.01 -19.16
N SER A 128 -3.40 -19.67 -18.22
CA SER A 128 -3.03 -21.09 -18.30
C SER A 128 -4.19 -22.04 -17.91
N GLY A 129 -5.38 -21.50 -17.61
CA GLY A 129 -6.57 -22.28 -17.27
C GLY A 129 -6.68 -22.69 -15.80
N VAL A 130 -5.84 -22.14 -14.91
CA VAL A 130 -5.98 -22.38 -13.47
C VAL A 130 -7.24 -21.69 -12.97
N ALA A 131 -8.07 -22.40 -12.21
CA ALA A 131 -9.33 -21.85 -11.71
C ALA A 131 -9.08 -20.65 -10.77
N PRO A 132 -9.90 -19.59 -10.82
CA PRO A 132 -9.70 -18.39 -9.99
C PRO A 132 -9.58 -18.67 -8.48
N ALA A 133 -10.34 -19.65 -7.97
CA ALA A 133 -10.26 -20.07 -6.58
C ALA A 133 -8.89 -20.68 -6.22
N ASP A 134 -8.34 -21.52 -7.10
CA ASP A 134 -7.03 -22.15 -6.91
C ASP A 134 -5.91 -21.13 -6.94
N ILE A 135 -6.02 -20.11 -7.80
CA ILE A 135 -5.07 -18.99 -7.82
C ILE A 135 -5.09 -18.25 -6.48
N CYS A 136 -6.28 -17.92 -5.96
CA CYS A 136 -6.40 -17.23 -4.66
C CYS A 136 -5.79 -18.05 -3.52
N LEU A 137 -6.07 -19.36 -3.48
CA LEU A 137 -5.55 -20.27 -2.46
C LEU A 137 -4.03 -20.39 -2.54
N LYS A 138 -3.48 -20.55 -3.75
CA LYS A 138 -2.03 -20.58 -3.99
C LYS A 138 -1.35 -19.29 -3.51
N VAL A 139 -1.91 -18.14 -3.88
CA VAL A 139 -1.42 -16.81 -3.48
C VAL A 139 -1.34 -16.67 -1.95
N ALA A 140 -2.36 -17.19 -1.23
CA ALA A 140 -2.37 -17.18 0.23
C ALA A 140 -1.41 -18.21 0.83
N GLU A 141 -1.35 -19.43 0.30
CA GLU A 141 -0.46 -20.50 0.77
C GLU A 141 1.01 -20.11 0.62
N GLU A 142 1.38 -19.55 -0.53
CA GLU A 142 2.75 -19.13 -0.84
C GLU A 142 3.10 -17.73 -0.29
N GLN A 143 2.19 -17.09 0.44
CA GLN A 143 2.41 -15.80 1.11
C GLN A 143 2.93 -14.70 0.16
N TRP A 144 2.32 -14.60 -1.02
CA TRP A 144 2.66 -13.54 -1.98
C TRP A 144 2.40 -12.15 -1.39
N TYR A 145 2.98 -11.10 -1.98
CA TYR A 145 2.84 -9.73 -1.46
C TYR A 145 1.37 -9.31 -1.31
N VAL A 146 0.53 -9.64 -2.30
CA VAL A 146 -0.91 -9.30 -2.27
C VAL A 146 -1.66 -10.03 -1.16
N ALA A 147 -1.15 -11.15 -0.63
CA ALA A 147 -1.77 -11.88 0.48
C ALA A 147 -1.54 -11.22 1.86
N LYS A 148 -0.60 -10.28 1.98
CA LYS A 148 -0.28 -9.60 3.24
C LYS A 148 -1.47 -8.80 3.82
N LYS A 149 -2.35 -8.28 2.96
CA LYS A 149 -3.51 -7.47 3.35
C LYS A 149 -4.75 -7.92 2.56
N PRO A 150 -5.91 -8.12 3.18
CA PRO A 150 -7.14 -8.50 2.46
C PRO A 150 -7.51 -7.54 1.33
N ALA A 151 -7.26 -6.23 1.52
CA ALA A 151 -7.51 -5.21 0.50
C ALA A 151 -6.59 -5.36 -0.73
N LEU A 152 -5.31 -5.72 -0.53
CA LEU A 152 -4.38 -5.96 -1.64
C LEU A 152 -4.80 -7.18 -2.44
N LEU A 153 -5.13 -8.28 -1.77
CA LEU A 153 -5.60 -9.50 -2.42
C LEU A 153 -6.87 -9.24 -3.21
N PHE A 154 -7.83 -8.53 -2.62
CA PHE A 154 -9.06 -8.16 -3.28
C PHE A 154 -8.81 -7.30 -4.53
N LEU A 155 -7.92 -6.31 -4.43
CA LEU A 155 -7.54 -5.46 -5.56
C LEU A 155 -6.85 -6.26 -6.67
N ALA A 156 -5.91 -7.13 -6.31
CA ALA A 156 -5.18 -7.98 -7.24
C ALA A 156 -6.12 -8.91 -8.01
N CYS A 157 -6.99 -9.64 -7.30
CA CYS A 157 -7.99 -10.50 -7.93
C CYS A 157 -8.92 -9.72 -8.87
N ARG A 158 -9.34 -8.50 -8.51
CA ARG A 158 -10.18 -7.68 -9.39
C ARG A 158 -9.49 -7.29 -10.70
N ARG A 159 -8.16 -7.24 -10.71
CA ARG A 159 -7.36 -6.90 -11.91
C ARG A 159 -7.00 -8.13 -12.73
N SER A 160 -6.75 -9.27 -12.09
CA SER A 160 -6.28 -10.48 -12.76
C SER A 160 -7.35 -11.51 -13.07
N LEU A 161 -8.50 -11.47 -12.39
CA LEU A 161 -9.55 -12.50 -12.47
C LEU A 161 -10.90 -11.91 -12.88
N SER A 162 -11.62 -12.64 -13.74
CA SER A 162 -13.02 -12.33 -14.02
C SER A 162 -13.89 -12.73 -12.83
N MET A 163 -14.50 -11.76 -12.16
CA MET A 163 -15.32 -12.00 -10.97
C MET A 163 -16.62 -11.20 -11.00
N ASP A 164 -17.73 -11.91 -10.83
CA ASP A 164 -19.03 -11.31 -10.58
C ASP A 164 -19.14 -10.74 -9.15
N ARG A 165 -20.31 -10.14 -8.83
CA ARG A 165 -20.55 -9.55 -7.51
C ARG A 165 -20.54 -10.60 -6.38
N SER A 166 -20.98 -11.82 -6.66
CA SER A 166 -21.05 -12.91 -5.68
C SER A 166 -19.64 -13.40 -5.34
N ALA A 167 -18.82 -13.66 -6.35
CA ALA A 167 -17.42 -14.04 -6.23
C ALA A 167 -16.63 -12.99 -5.43
N ARG A 168 -16.84 -11.70 -5.70
CA ARG A 168 -16.19 -10.61 -4.93
C ARG A 168 -16.54 -10.65 -3.44
N ARG A 169 -17.81 -10.91 -3.10
CA ARG A 169 -18.22 -11.01 -1.69
C ARG A 169 -17.62 -12.24 -1.01
N ALA A 170 -17.60 -13.37 -1.70
CA ALA A 170 -16.99 -14.60 -1.19
C ALA A 170 -15.48 -14.42 -0.97
N LEU A 171 -14.78 -13.83 -1.94
CA LEU A 171 -13.36 -13.48 -1.83
C LEU A 171 -13.09 -12.60 -0.62
N TRP A 172 -13.84 -11.50 -0.45
CA TRP A 172 -13.68 -10.61 0.70
C TRP A 172 -13.94 -11.31 2.02
N SER A 173 -15.00 -12.13 2.10
CA SER A 173 -15.32 -12.91 3.29
C SER A 173 -14.19 -13.88 3.64
N TRP A 174 -13.65 -14.61 2.67
CA TRP A 174 -12.54 -15.53 2.87
C TRP A 174 -11.25 -14.80 3.26
N ALA A 175 -10.86 -13.75 2.53
CA ALA A 175 -9.64 -12.99 2.80
C ALA A 175 -9.62 -12.32 4.18
N THR A 176 -10.80 -12.01 4.75
CA THR A 176 -10.95 -11.46 6.11
C THR A 176 -11.14 -12.53 7.19
N GLY A 177 -10.98 -13.83 6.86
CA GLY A 177 -11.10 -14.95 7.79
C GLY A 177 -12.54 -15.31 8.20
N LYS A 178 -13.55 -14.75 7.53
CA LYS A 178 -14.98 -14.99 7.80
C LYS A 178 -15.60 -16.08 6.92
N GLY A 179 -14.94 -16.42 5.81
CA GLY A 179 -15.40 -17.43 4.85
C GLY A 179 -14.51 -18.68 4.84
N SER A 180 -15.04 -19.78 4.32
CA SER A 180 -14.30 -21.03 4.12
C SER A 180 -13.71 -21.14 2.71
N GLU A 181 -12.68 -21.96 2.55
CA GLU A 181 -12.13 -22.31 1.24
C GLU A 181 -13.17 -22.98 0.33
N SER A 182 -14.02 -23.83 0.90
CA SER A 182 -15.13 -24.46 0.17
C SER A 182 -16.12 -23.42 -0.37
N GLY A 183 -16.41 -22.37 0.41
CA GLY A 183 -17.25 -21.25 -0.01
C GLY A 183 -16.60 -20.42 -1.12
N LEU A 184 -15.28 -20.19 -1.03
CA LEU A 184 -14.52 -19.52 -2.07
C LEU A 184 -14.58 -20.32 -3.39
N ARG A 185 -14.27 -21.63 -3.34
CA ARG A 185 -14.31 -22.52 -4.51
C ARG A 185 -15.70 -22.57 -5.15
N ALA A 186 -16.76 -22.66 -4.35
CA ALA A 186 -18.13 -22.66 -4.87
C ALA A 186 -18.52 -21.35 -5.59
N ALA A 187 -17.96 -20.21 -5.15
CA ALA A 187 -18.24 -18.91 -5.72
C ALA A 187 -17.37 -18.56 -6.94
N LEU A 188 -16.12 -19.04 -6.97
CA LEU A 188 -15.13 -18.73 -8.00
C LEU A 188 -14.90 -19.87 -9.01
N GLY A 189 -15.53 -21.03 -8.82
CA GLY A 189 -15.45 -22.20 -9.71
C GLY A 189 -16.52 -22.27 -10.80
N LYS A 190 -17.26 -21.17 -11.02
CA LYS A 190 -18.19 -21.00 -12.14
C LYS A 190 -17.54 -20.17 -13.23
#